data_AF-Q589P9-F1
#
_entry.id   AF-Q589P9-F1
#
_cell.length_a   1.000
_cell.length_b   1.000
_cell.length_c   1.000
_cell.angle_alpha   90.00
_cell.angle_beta   90.00
_cell.angle_gamma   90.00
#
_symmetry.space_group_name_H-M   'P 1'
#
loop_
_entity.id
_entity.type
_entity.pdbx_description
1 polymer ?
#
loop_
_entity_poly.entity_id
_entity_poly.type
_entity_poly.pdbx_seq_one_letter_code
_entity_poly.pdbx_strand_id
1 'polypeptide(L)'
;MTDFSTIYKLSLVALWCFIHACSSSCPLLECWFVQEKVGRGGGLAGATTQEKTLLHIRKDERDDGAASSRAPSDINPDRIYVITDPAETLCHRSFNPPRGSIKKPQCEVNPFQPQPSSLAWVRSLTENAFSPVYLQADWFSASFHGVDDERGVATITRAPSGTKEHSVILSLSSTTMTAQARLGQPVTLDCSFWADPLSPLSETGFAVEWRYQFRGDGRLVLAYDGKTERLADTLEDGATLDFEALHERGNASLILQETKVQHSGTYICSVFLPYLLAQVAMELEVVEPPSLSIHPSPLPLAVPGQVLNIQCEASGFVPLPVDLSWEFRGADGKSRSLGSGSMSGHRQAWDGTYSQSTRLQLDTSKLDLGRGGEISCVAVHRGGTRRASVTLSVIGFSSPSIEDSMAMVGVALVLYGLIKFASWTFTSSGSDEAAKPNKDK
;
A
#
# COMPACT_ATOMS: atom_id res chain seq x y z
N MET A 1 -10.61 29.08 -44.49
CA MET A 1 -11.19 29.85 -43.36
C MET A 1 -12.27 29.10 -42.58
N THR A 2 -12.57 27.83 -42.92
CA THR A 2 -13.63 27.02 -42.26
C THR A 2 -13.11 26.16 -41.09
N ASP A 3 -11.85 25.76 -41.10
CA ASP A 3 -11.29 24.84 -40.09
C ASP A 3 -10.99 25.48 -38.72
N PHE A 4 -10.78 26.80 -38.68
CA PHE A 4 -10.63 27.52 -37.40
C PHE A 4 -11.94 27.58 -36.60
N SER A 5 -13.10 27.53 -37.27
CA SER A 5 -14.40 27.61 -36.60
C SER A 5 -14.79 26.29 -35.92
N THR A 6 -14.44 25.16 -36.51
CA THR A 6 -14.70 23.82 -35.95
C THR A 6 -13.80 23.53 -34.75
N ILE A 7 -12.52 23.90 -34.81
CA ILE A 7 -11.59 23.76 -33.68
C ILE A 7 -12.04 24.64 -32.50
N TYR A 8 -12.48 25.87 -32.76
CA TYR A 8 -12.98 26.78 -31.71
C TYR A 8 -14.28 26.27 -31.06
N LYS A 9 -15.18 25.67 -31.86
CA LYS A 9 -16.42 25.04 -31.34
C LYS A 9 -16.12 23.78 -30.53
N LEU A 10 -15.19 22.93 -30.97
CA LEU A 10 -14.79 21.74 -30.23
C LEU A 10 -14.07 22.09 -28.92
N SER A 11 -13.26 23.15 -28.91
CA SER A 11 -12.62 23.65 -27.68
C SER A 11 -13.60 24.32 -26.74
N LEU A 12 -14.62 25.03 -27.23
CA LEU A 12 -15.73 25.52 -26.39
C LEU A 12 -16.58 24.40 -25.81
N VAL A 13 -16.87 23.34 -26.58
CA VAL A 13 -17.59 22.16 -26.08
C VAL A 13 -16.74 21.40 -25.07
N ALA A 14 -15.44 21.23 -25.32
CA ALA A 14 -14.53 20.63 -24.35
C ALA A 14 -14.42 21.47 -23.08
N LEU A 15 -14.32 22.80 -23.19
CA LEU A 15 -14.31 23.72 -22.04
C LEU A 15 -15.63 23.67 -21.27
N TRP A 16 -16.78 23.61 -21.95
CA TRP A 16 -18.08 23.42 -21.31
C TRP A 16 -18.22 22.05 -20.67
N CYS A 17 -17.74 20.97 -21.29
CA CYS A 17 -17.71 19.65 -20.69
C CYS A 17 -16.77 19.59 -19.47
N PHE A 18 -15.64 20.30 -19.49
CA PHE A 18 -14.73 20.45 -18.35
C PHE A 18 -15.36 21.29 -17.22
N ILE A 19 -16.09 22.36 -17.55
CA ILE A 19 -16.79 23.19 -16.56
C ILE A 19 -17.99 22.43 -15.96
N HIS A 20 -18.75 21.65 -16.74
CA HIS A 20 -19.83 20.79 -16.24
C HIS A 20 -19.32 19.56 -15.49
N ALA A 21 -18.10 19.08 -15.77
CA ALA A 21 -17.45 18.04 -14.97
C ALA A 21 -16.94 18.55 -13.62
N CYS A 22 -16.84 19.87 -13.43
CA CYS A 22 -16.38 20.51 -12.19
C CYS A 22 -17.50 20.93 -11.22
N SER A 23 -18.78 20.85 -11.61
CA SER A 23 -19.88 21.00 -10.65
C SER A 23 -20.15 19.65 -10.00
N SER A 24 -19.34 19.28 -9.01
CA SER A 24 -19.65 18.13 -8.16
C SER A 24 -21.00 18.38 -7.46
N SER A 25 -22.04 17.68 -7.89
CA SER A 25 -23.29 17.64 -7.12
C SER A 25 -23.00 17.00 -5.76
N CYS A 26 -23.39 17.67 -4.68
CA CYS A 26 -23.22 17.14 -3.33
C CYS A 26 -24.07 15.87 -3.12
N PRO A 27 -23.60 14.92 -2.31
CA PRO A 27 -24.26 13.63 -2.16
C PRO A 27 -25.52 13.68 -1.29
N LEU A 28 -26.36 12.66 -1.47
CA LEU A 28 -27.35 12.24 -0.49
C LEU A 28 -26.76 11.04 0.25
N LEU A 29 -26.55 11.15 1.56
CA LEU A 29 -25.86 10.14 2.36
C LEU A 29 -26.82 9.41 3.30
N GLU A 30 -26.84 8.08 3.20
CA GLU A 30 -27.49 7.20 4.18
C GLU A 30 -26.46 6.87 5.28
N CYS A 31 -26.76 7.28 6.51
CA CYS A 31 -25.87 7.14 7.65
C CYS A 31 -26.54 6.38 8.80
N TRP A 32 -25.75 5.93 9.76
CA TRP A 32 -26.23 5.43 11.03
C TRP A 32 -26.21 6.52 12.09
N PHE A 33 -27.37 6.85 12.65
CA PHE A 33 -27.48 7.66 13.84
C PHE A 33 -27.31 6.77 15.06
N VAL A 34 -26.27 7.00 15.84
CA VAL A 34 -25.90 6.20 17.00
C VAL A 34 -26.09 7.03 18.26
N GLN A 35 -26.77 6.44 19.25
CA GLN A 35 -27.01 7.09 20.53
C GLN A 35 -26.77 6.09 21.66
N GLU A 36 -25.91 6.46 22.61
CA GLU A 36 -25.76 5.71 23.85
C GLU A 36 -26.96 5.97 24.76
N LYS A 37 -27.64 4.90 25.20
CA LYS A 37 -28.63 5.05 26.27
C LYS A 37 -27.89 5.31 27.57
N VAL A 38 -28.37 6.26 28.36
CA VAL A 38 -27.91 6.44 29.75
C VAL A 38 -28.20 5.14 30.51
N GLY A 39 -27.14 4.43 30.90
CA GLY A 39 -27.26 3.23 31.72
C GLY A 39 -27.97 3.56 33.03
N ARG A 40 -28.89 2.70 33.48
CA ARG A 40 -29.45 2.77 34.83
C ARG A 40 -28.30 2.49 35.81
N GLY A 41 -27.66 3.56 36.28
CA GLY A 41 -26.68 3.63 37.38
C GLY A 41 -25.93 2.34 37.69
N GLY A 42 -24.70 2.21 37.17
CA GLY A 42 -23.80 1.12 37.56
C GLY A 42 -22.74 0.80 36.52
N GLY A 43 -21.75 1.70 36.33
CA GLY A 43 -20.40 1.43 35.79
C GLY A 43 -20.23 0.72 34.43
N LEU A 44 -21.31 0.27 33.78
CA LEU A 44 -21.31 -0.40 32.49
C LEU A 44 -21.81 0.57 31.41
N ALA A 45 -21.15 0.56 30.25
CA ALA A 45 -21.61 1.30 29.09
C ALA A 45 -23.07 0.92 28.78
N GLY A 46 -23.93 1.93 28.60
CA GLY A 46 -25.34 1.69 28.33
C GLY A 46 -25.55 1.09 26.94
N ALA A 47 -26.71 0.46 26.71
CA ALA A 47 -27.03 -0.12 25.42
C ALA A 47 -27.03 0.96 24.32
N THR A 48 -26.27 0.75 23.25
CA THR A 48 -26.25 1.61 22.07
C THR A 48 -27.48 1.34 21.20
N THR A 49 -28.15 2.40 20.75
CA THR A 49 -29.19 2.32 19.74
C THR A 49 -28.68 2.87 18.42
N GLN A 50 -28.97 2.16 17.33
CA GLN A 50 -28.63 2.56 15.97
C GLN A 50 -29.90 2.72 15.14
N GLU A 51 -30.05 3.86 14.49
CA GLU A 51 -31.18 4.19 13.61
C GLU A 51 -30.65 4.68 12.26
N LYS A 52 -31.38 4.44 11.17
CA LYS A 52 -30.98 5.02 9.88
C LYS A 52 -31.32 6.50 9.83
N THR A 53 -30.40 7.29 9.28
CA THR A 53 -30.58 8.73 9.04
C THR A 53 -30.17 9.07 7.61
N LEU A 54 -30.77 10.13 7.06
CA LEU A 54 -30.50 10.61 5.71
C LEU A 54 -29.98 12.05 5.77
N LEU A 55 -28.81 12.29 5.19
CA LEU A 55 -28.16 13.59 5.14
C LEU A 55 -28.19 14.15 3.72
N HIS A 56 -28.85 15.29 3.55
CA HIS A 56 -28.83 16.08 2.33
C HIS A 56 -27.69 17.08 2.41
N ILE A 57 -26.62 16.86 1.66
CA ILE A 57 -25.46 17.76 1.67
C ILE A 57 -25.68 18.88 0.65
N ARG A 58 -25.44 20.13 1.07
CA ARG A 58 -25.46 21.33 0.21
C ARG A 58 -24.26 22.22 0.49
N LYS A 59 -23.86 23.02 -0.50
CA LYS A 59 -22.71 23.94 -0.37
C LYS A 59 -23.06 25.21 0.39
N ASP A 60 -24.24 25.76 0.09
CA ASP A 60 -24.75 27.01 0.64
C ASP A 60 -26.24 26.86 0.97
N GLU A 61 -26.75 27.68 1.89
CA GLU A 61 -28.16 27.71 2.28
C GLU A 61 -29.11 28.01 1.11
N ARG A 62 -28.61 28.72 0.08
CA ARG A 62 -29.35 29.06 -1.14
C ARG A 62 -29.43 27.93 -2.17
N ASP A 63 -28.70 26.84 -1.98
CA ASP A 63 -28.74 25.69 -2.88
C ASP A 63 -29.96 24.81 -2.58
N ASP A 64 -31.12 25.22 -3.13
CA ASP A 64 -32.41 24.51 -2.99
C ASP A 64 -32.49 23.22 -3.84
N GLY A 65 -31.40 22.84 -4.52
CA GLY A 65 -31.39 21.74 -5.50
C GLY A 65 -31.65 20.34 -4.94
N ALA A 66 -31.62 20.14 -3.62
CA ALA A 66 -31.55 18.82 -3.00
C ALA A 66 -32.78 18.36 -2.19
N ALA A 67 -33.92 19.07 -2.27
CA ALA A 67 -35.09 18.77 -1.44
C ALA A 67 -36.19 17.89 -2.10
N SER A 68 -35.98 17.33 -3.30
CA SER A 68 -37.07 16.62 -4.03
C SER A 68 -36.96 15.09 -4.14
N SER A 69 -35.92 14.45 -3.60
CA SER A 69 -35.87 12.98 -3.58
C SER A 69 -36.71 12.42 -2.43
N ARG A 70 -37.70 11.55 -2.72
CA ARG A 70 -38.43 10.81 -1.69
C ARG A 70 -37.45 10.01 -0.83
N ALA A 71 -37.47 10.25 0.48
CA ALA A 71 -36.73 9.44 1.44
C ALA A 71 -37.19 7.97 1.37
N PRO A 72 -36.28 7.00 1.50
CA PRO A 72 -36.63 5.59 1.65
C PRO A 72 -37.64 5.37 2.79
N SER A 73 -38.56 4.42 2.62
CA SER A 73 -39.65 4.17 3.57
C SER A 73 -39.19 3.62 4.92
N ASP A 74 -37.95 3.14 5.01
CA ASP A 74 -37.32 2.60 6.22
C ASP A 74 -36.59 3.65 7.05
N ILE A 75 -36.57 4.93 6.63
CA ILE A 75 -35.95 6.04 7.36
C ILE A 75 -37.02 6.83 8.11
N ASN A 76 -36.77 7.08 9.40
CA ASN A 76 -37.63 7.92 10.21
C ASN A 76 -37.58 9.38 9.70
N PRO A 77 -38.72 10.04 9.42
CA PRO A 77 -38.76 11.44 9.00
C PRO A 77 -38.06 12.42 9.95
N ASP A 78 -37.92 12.08 11.23
CA ASP A 78 -37.21 12.88 12.24
C ASP A 78 -35.70 12.68 12.24
N ARG A 79 -35.19 11.81 11.35
CA ARG A 79 -33.78 11.53 11.10
C ARG A 79 -33.42 11.88 9.65
N ILE A 80 -33.95 13.00 9.16
CA ILE A 80 -33.59 13.54 7.86
C ILE A 80 -33.06 14.94 8.12
N TYR A 81 -31.78 15.16 7.81
CA TYR A 81 -31.07 16.40 8.10
C TYR A 81 -30.54 17.02 6.82
N VAL A 82 -30.52 18.34 6.78
CA VAL A 82 -29.87 19.12 5.71
C VAL A 82 -28.58 19.68 6.28
N ILE A 83 -27.45 19.30 5.68
CA ILE A 83 -26.11 19.70 6.11
C ILE A 83 -25.57 20.72 5.12
N THR A 84 -25.33 21.93 5.59
CA THR A 84 -24.59 22.95 4.84
C THR A 84 -23.09 22.78 5.11
N ASP A 85 -22.33 22.45 4.07
CA ASP A 85 -20.86 22.24 4.09
C ASP A 85 -20.17 23.23 3.14
N PRO A 86 -19.85 24.46 3.60
CA PRO A 86 -19.22 25.48 2.78
C PRO A 86 -17.81 25.11 2.30
N ALA A 87 -17.13 24.21 3.01
CA ALA A 87 -15.79 23.74 2.68
C ALA A 87 -15.79 22.66 1.58
N GLU A 88 -16.97 22.18 1.18
CA GLU A 88 -17.16 21.14 0.17
C GLU A 88 -16.42 19.83 0.48
N THR A 89 -16.10 19.58 1.76
CA THR A 89 -15.39 18.38 2.21
C THR A 89 -16.17 17.10 1.94
N LEU A 90 -17.50 17.18 2.00
CA LEU A 90 -18.43 16.08 1.73
C LEU A 90 -18.89 16.05 0.26
N CYS A 91 -18.69 17.12 -0.51
CA CYS A 91 -19.08 17.21 -1.93
C CYS A 91 -18.01 16.61 -2.85
N HIS A 92 -17.57 15.39 -2.52
CA HIS A 92 -16.54 14.63 -3.24
C HIS A 92 -17.10 13.36 -3.87
N ARG A 93 -16.49 12.92 -4.99
CA ARG A 93 -16.94 11.72 -5.75
C ARG A 93 -16.98 10.44 -4.90
N SER A 94 -16.11 10.31 -3.90
CA SER A 94 -16.05 9.16 -2.99
C SER A 94 -17.29 9.01 -2.11
N PHE A 95 -18.03 10.11 -1.93
CA PHE A 95 -19.29 10.16 -1.19
C PHE A 95 -20.51 10.18 -2.10
N ASN A 96 -20.34 10.33 -3.41
CA ASN A 96 -21.41 10.36 -4.40
C ASN A 96 -21.22 9.29 -5.50
N PRO A 97 -21.20 7.98 -5.15
CA PRO A 97 -21.03 6.94 -6.15
C PRO A 97 -22.23 6.89 -7.12
N PRO A 98 -22.04 6.44 -8.37
CA PRO A 98 -23.13 6.32 -9.34
C PRO A 98 -24.32 5.52 -8.81
N ARG A 99 -25.54 5.91 -9.18
CA ARG A 99 -26.76 5.19 -8.78
C ARG A 99 -26.67 3.71 -9.17
N GLY A 100 -26.98 2.83 -8.22
CA GLY A 100 -26.89 1.38 -8.39
C GLY A 100 -25.53 0.77 -8.02
N SER A 101 -24.58 1.57 -7.52
CA SER A 101 -23.31 1.05 -6.98
C SER A 101 -23.55 0.13 -5.79
N ILE A 102 -22.87 -1.01 -5.79
CA ILE A 102 -22.94 -2.00 -4.71
C ILE A 102 -22.18 -1.49 -3.47
N LYS A 103 -21.03 -0.85 -3.69
CA LYS A 103 -20.26 -0.20 -2.63
C LYS A 103 -20.85 1.19 -2.36
N LYS A 104 -21.19 1.43 -1.10
CA LYS A 104 -21.67 2.73 -0.59
C LYS A 104 -20.64 3.29 0.41
N PRO A 105 -20.52 4.62 0.54
CA PRO A 105 -19.76 5.21 1.62
C PRO A 105 -20.37 4.81 2.98
N GLN A 106 -19.53 4.73 4.01
CA GLN A 106 -19.96 4.48 5.38
C GLN A 106 -20.01 5.79 6.15
N CYS A 107 -20.98 5.91 7.04
CA CYS A 107 -21.19 7.13 7.79
C CYS A 107 -21.87 6.84 9.13
N GLU A 108 -21.37 7.47 10.18
CA GLU A 108 -21.92 7.41 11.53
C GLU A 108 -22.11 8.82 12.07
N VAL A 109 -23.27 9.10 12.65
CA VAL A 109 -23.64 10.39 13.25
C VAL A 109 -23.98 10.17 14.71
N ASN A 110 -23.37 10.96 15.58
CA ASN A 110 -23.53 10.88 17.02
C ASN A 110 -23.91 12.25 17.58
N PRO A 111 -24.77 12.32 18.63
CA PRO A 111 -24.90 13.53 19.42
C PRO A 111 -23.53 13.94 20.00
N PHE A 112 -23.20 15.22 19.93
CA PHE A 112 -21.97 15.76 20.46
C PHE A 112 -22.28 16.74 21.60
N GLN A 113 -21.52 16.66 22.69
CA GLN A 113 -21.64 17.61 23.80
C GLN A 113 -20.38 18.47 23.87
N PRO A 114 -20.47 19.77 23.52
CA PRO A 114 -19.34 20.69 23.62
C PRO A 114 -18.84 20.78 25.06
N GLN A 115 -17.54 20.57 25.25
CA GLN A 115 -16.91 20.60 26.57
C GLN A 115 -15.44 21.02 26.46
N PRO A 116 -14.90 21.74 27.47
CA PRO A 116 -13.50 22.12 27.46
C PRO A 116 -12.61 20.87 27.57
N SER A 117 -11.49 20.88 26.85
CA SER A 117 -10.50 19.81 26.94
C SER A 117 -9.64 19.97 28.20
N SER A 118 -9.32 18.85 28.86
CA SER A 118 -8.38 18.83 29.98
C SER A 118 -6.91 18.76 29.54
N LEU A 119 -6.64 18.65 28.24
CA LEU A 119 -5.29 18.51 27.68
C LEU A 119 -4.51 19.82 27.81
N ALA A 120 -3.25 19.73 28.24
CA ALA A 120 -2.42 20.89 28.54
C ALA A 120 -2.21 21.82 27.32
N TRP A 121 -1.99 21.25 26.14
CA TRP A 121 -1.80 21.98 24.87
C TRP A 121 -3.10 22.50 24.23
N VAL A 122 -4.26 22.19 24.82
CA VAL A 122 -5.57 22.71 24.37
C VAL A 122 -6.13 23.73 25.36
N ARG A 123 -5.62 23.75 26.59
CA ARG A 123 -6.15 24.54 27.71
C ARG A 123 -6.25 26.04 27.40
N SER A 124 -5.33 26.57 26.59
CA SER A 124 -5.31 27.98 26.17
C SER A 124 -6.58 28.38 25.40
N LEU A 125 -7.27 27.45 24.73
CA LEU A 125 -8.49 27.71 23.97
C LEU A 125 -9.72 27.99 24.85
N THR A 126 -9.70 27.63 26.14
CA THR A 126 -10.86 27.75 27.04
C THR A 126 -10.54 28.45 28.37
N GLU A 127 -9.56 29.37 28.38
CA GLU A 127 -9.09 30.08 29.58
C GLU A 127 -10.19 30.91 30.26
N ASN A 128 -11.14 31.43 29.49
CA ASN A 128 -12.20 32.31 29.98
C ASN A 128 -13.18 31.61 30.94
N ALA A 129 -13.11 30.28 31.10
CA ALA A 129 -13.88 29.45 32.05
C ALA A 129 -15.42 29.60 31.99
N PHE A 130 -15.96 30.30 31.00
CA PHE A 130 -17.39 30.47 30.75
C PHE A 130 -17.77 29.85 29.39
N SER A 131 -18.82 29.04 29.39
CA SER A 131 -19.41 28.50 28.16
C SER A 131 -20.13 29.60 27.37
N PRO A 132 -19.73 29.89 26.12
CA PRO A 132 -20.40 30.89 25.30
C PRO A 132 -21.86 30.54 25.02
N VAL A 133 -22.73 31.54 24.93
CA VAL A 133 -24.15 31.38 24.52
C VAL A 133 -24.25 30.70 23.15
N TYR A 134 -23.27 30.89 22.27
CA TYR A 134 -23.19 30.23 20.96
C TYR A 134 -23.28 28.69 21.02
N LEU A 135 -22.82 28.09 22.13
CA LEU A 135 -22.88 26.64 22.37
C LEU A 135 -24.30 26.13 22.69
N GLN A 136 -25.26 27.01 23.01
CA GLN A 136 -26.66 26.64 23.26
C GLN A 136 -27.38 26.28 21.96
N ALA A 137 -27.11 25.08 21.47
CA ALA A 137 -27.65 24.50 20.25
C ALA A 137 -27.55 22.96 20.34
N ASP A 138 -28.17 22.26 19.40
CA ASP A 138 -27.94 20.83 19.24
C ASP A 138 -26.65 20.64 18.42
N TRP A 139 -25.77 19.75 18.88
CA TRP A 139 -24.49 19.50 18.23
C TRP A 139 -24.36 18.03 17.87
N PHE A 140 -23.71 17.76 16.74
CA PHE A 140 -23.51 16.40 16.25
C PHE A 140 -22.10 16.23 15.73
N SER A 141 -21.48 15.10 16.04
CA SER A 141 -20.28 14.63 15.40
C SER A 141 -20.64 13.61 14.34
N ALA A 142 -19.96 13.64 13.21
CA ALA A 142 -20.14 12.64 12.18
C ALA A 142 -18.80 12.18 11.62
N SER A 143 -18.67 10.88 11.37
CA SER A 143 -17.53 10.27 10.68
C SER A 143 -18.02 9.69 9.36
N PHE A 144 -17.22 9.89 8.32
CA PHE A 144 -17.51 9.48 6.95
C PHE A 144 -16.30 8.77 6.37
N HIS A 145 -16.54 7.59 5.80
CA HIS A 145 -15.56 6.83 5.04
C HIS A 145 -16.04 6.73 3.60
N GLY A 146 -15.29 7.32 2.68
CA GLY A 146 -15.55 7.25 1.26
C GLY A 146 -15.45 5.82 0.75
N VAL A 147 -16.00 5.58 -0.44
CA VAL A 147 -15.86 4.27 -1.10
C VAL A 147 -14.37 3.91 -1.24
N ASP A 148 -14.02 2.67 -0.91
CA ASP A 148 -12.66 2.13 -0.97
C ASP A 148 -11.63 2.90 -0.13
N ASP A 149 -12.08 3.54 0.95
CA ASP A 149 -11.26 4.35 1.86
C ASP A 149 -10.45 5.45 1.15
N GLU A 150 -10.93 5.90 -0.03
CA GLU A 150 -10.28 6.98 -0.80
C GLU A 150 -10.21 8.30 -0.01
N ARG A 151 -11.13 8.49 0.94
CA ARG A 151 -11.20 9.69 1.76
C ARG A 151 -11.94 9.45 3.07
N GLY A 152 -11.39 9.91 4.19
CA GLY A 152 -12.09 10.03 5.45
C GLY A 152 -12.45 11.48 5.73
N VAL A 153 -13.62 11.71 6.30
CA VAL A 153 -14.05 13.03 6.77
C VAL A 153 -14.64 12.89 8.15
N ALA A 154 -14.33 13.82 9.04
CA ALA A 154 -15.00 13.97 10.34
C ALA A 154 -15.52 15.38 10.47
N THR A 155 -16.77 15.55 10.89
CA THR A 155 -17.39 16.88 11.04
C THR A 155 -17.99 17.07 12.42
N ILE A 156 -18.00 18.33 12.86
CA ILE A 156 -18.81 18.81 13.97
C ILE A 156 -19.80 19.80 13.39
N THR A 157 -21.08 19.50 13.55
CA THR A 157 -22.19 20.30 13.05
C THR A 157 -22.98 20.91 14.19
N ARG A 158 -23.51 22.11 13.95
CA ARG A 158 -24.39 22.84 14.85
C ARG A 158 -25.76 22.96 14.20
N ALA A 159 -26.80 22.59 14.95
CA ALA A 159 -28.18 22.78 14.58
C ALA A 159 -28.86 23.66 15.64
N PRO A 160 -29.42 24.82 15.26
CA PRO A 160 -30.30 25.57 16.17
C PRO A 160 -31.39 24.66 16.74
N SER A 161 -31.70 24.79 18.04
CA SER A 161 -32.58 23.84 18.72
C SER A 161 -33.94 23.72 18.01
N GLY A 162 -34.31 22.49 17.65
CA GLY A 162 -35.55 22.19 16.95
C GLY A 162 -35.52 22.34 15.42
N THR A 163 -34.36 22.64 14.81
CA THR A 163 -34.20 22.62 13.35
C THR A 163 -33.61 21.30 12.85
N LYS A 164 -33.90 20.96 11.59
CA LYS A 164 -33.26 19.85 10.86
C LYS A 164 -32.11 20.34 9.96
N GLU A 165 -31.84 21.64 10.01
CA GLU A 165 -30.79 22.31 9.27
C GLU A 165 -29.56 22.45 10.15
N HIS A 166 -28.45 21.88 9.68
CA HIS A 166 -27.18 21.81 10.35
C HIS A 166 -26.15 22.58 9.54
N SER A 167 -25.30 23.33 10.23
CA SER A 167 -24.13 23.97 9.64
C SER A 167 -22.87 23.26 10.12
N VAL A 168 -21.98 22.91 9.20
CA VAL A 168 -20.64 22.40 9.54
C VAL A 168 -19.85 23.55 10.19
N ILE A 169 -19.34 23.33 11.39
CA ILE A 169 -18.52 24.30 12.14
C ILE A 169 -17.04 23.93 12.09
N LEU A 170 -16.73 22.63 12.13
CA LEU A 170 -15.39 22.09 12.00
C LEU A 170 -15.47 20.84 11.13
N SER A 171 -14.56 20.72 10.17
CA SER A 171 -14.39 19.52 9.35
C SER A 171 -12.92 19.15 9.26
N LEU A 172 -12.62 17.87 9.37
CA LEU A 172 -11.31 17.28 9.08
C LEU A 172 -11.48 16.37 7.89
N SER A 173 -10.50 16.34 7.00
CA SER A 173 -10.46 15.39 5.90
C SER A 173 -9.06 14.82 5.74
N SER A 174 -9.01 13.54 5.35
CA SER A 174 -7.79 12.84 5.01
C SER A 174 -7.99 12.03 3.74
N THR A 175 -7.01 12.08 2.86
CA THR A 175 -6.89 11.25 1.65
C THR A 175 -6.00 10.03 1.88
N THR A 176 -5.38 9.90 3.06
CA THR A 176 -4.44 8.82 3.40
C THR A 176 -4.99 7.93 4.51
N MET A 177 -6.22 7.45 4.34
CA MET A 177 -6.87 6.53 5.31
C MET A 177 -6.06 5.24 5.53
N THR A 178 -5.37 4.79 4.47
CA THR A 178 -4.36 3.74 4.53
C THR A 178 -3.09 4.22 3.82
N ALA A 179 -1.96 4.23 4.51
CA ALA A 179 -0.67 4.63 3.98
C ALA A 179 0.33 3.47 4.06
N GLN A 180 1.18 3.35 3.05
CA GLN A 180 2.33 2.44 3.05
C GLN A 180 3.62 3.25 2.97
N ALA A 181 4.59 2.90 3.80
CA ALA A 181 5.91 3.53 3.80
C ALA A 181 7.03 2.50 3.70
N ARG A 182 8.16 2.89 3.09
CA ARG A 182 9.39 2.09 3.07
C ARG A 182 10.29 2.45 4.22
N LEU A 183 11.01 1.47 4.76
CA LEU A 183 11.87 1.66 5.92
C LEU A 183 12.91 2.77 5.66
N GLY A 184 13.04 3.69 6.61
CA GLY A 184 13.97 4.84 6.56
C GLY A 184 13.57 5.95 5.58
N GLN A 185 12.47 5.82 4.84
CA GLN A 185 11.94 6.90 4.00
C GLN A 185 10.98 7.78 4.81
N PRO A 186 10.85 9.07 4.45
CA PRO A 186 9.82 9.92 5.02
C PRO A 186 8.43 9.50 4.56
N VAL A 187 7.43 9.69 5.42
CA VAL A 187 6.01 9.53 5.07
C VAL A 187 5.21 10.70 5.60
N THR A 188 4.21 11.10 4.81
CA THR A 188 3.25 12.14 5.20
C THR A 188 1.88 11.50 5.35
N LEU A 189 1.28 11.67 6.53
CA LEU A 189 -0.10 11.31 6.82
C LEU A 189 -0.96 12.56 6.67
N ASP A 190 -1.73 12.61 5.60
CA ASP A 190 -2.59 13.74 5.23
C ASP A 190 -3.67 13.97 6.28
N CYS A 191 -3.75 15.19 6.81
CA CYS A 191 -4.85 15.65 7.63
C CYS A 191 -5.03 17.14 7.39
N SER A 192 -6.17 17.53 6.84
CA SER A 192 -6.51 18.94 6.61
C SER A 192 -7.81 19.27 7.32
N PHE A 193 -7.91 20.45 7.92
CA PHE A 193 -9.13 20.89 8.57
C PHE A 193 -9.61 22.23 8.02
N TRP A 194 -10.92 22.43 8.13
CA TRP A 194 -11.57 23.71 7.90
C TRP A 194 -12.45 24.03 9.12
N ALA A 195 -12.35 25.27 9.58
CA ALA A 195 -13.18 25.82 10.65
C ALA A 195 -14.01 26.97 10.08
N ASP A 196 -15.28 27.05 10.47
CA ASP A 196 -16.19 28.09 10.00
C ASP A 196 -15.68 29.47 10.43
N PRO A 197 -15.31 30.37 9.48
CA PRO A 197 -14.80 31.68 9.82
C PRO A 197 -15.88 32.60 10.43
N LEU A 198 -17.17 32.26 10.29
CA LEU A 198 -18.27 33.00 10.90
C LEU A 198 -18.55 32.56 12.34
N SER A 199 -17.98 31.43 12.77
CA SER A 199 -18.12 30.94 14.13
C SER A 199 -17.21 31.71 15.09
N PRO A 200 -17.73 32.22 16.23
CA PRO A 200 -16.92 32.90 17.24
C PRO A 200 -15.88 31.98 17.90
N LEU A 201 -16.01 30.66 17.73
CA LEU A 201 -15.05 29.68 18.25
C LEU A 201 -13.76 29.68 17.44
N SER A 202 -13.81 30.02 16.14
CA SER A 202 -12.66 29.98 15.25
C SER A 202 -11.66 31.11 15.51
N GLU A 203 -12.13 32.25 16.03
CA GLU A 203 -11.29 33.43 16.34
C GLU A 203 -10.31 33.19 17.50
N THR A 204 -10.59 32.22 18.38
CA THR A 204 -9.79 31.98 19.59
C THR A 204 -8.49 31.21 19.29
N GLY A 205 -8.40 30.59 18.11
CA GLY A 205 -7.31 29.70 17.71
C GLY A 205 -7.72 28.23 17.70
N PHE A 206 -6.75 27.37 17.40
CA PHE A 206 -6.92 25.93 17.28
C PHE A 206 -5.77 25.19 17.97
N ALA A 207 -5.94 23.89 18.21
CA ALA A 207 -4.84 23.01 18.59
C ALA A 207 -4.90 21.71 17.78
N VAL A 208 -3.74 21.11 17.54
CA VAL A 208 -3.58 19.86 16.79
C VAL A 208 -2.94 18.81 17.70
N GLU A 209 -3.45 17.59 17.68
CA GLU A 209 -2.87 16.42 18.34
C GLU A 209 -2.77 15.27 17.35
N TRP A 210 -1.60 14.65 17.28
CA TRP A 210 -1.39 13.35 16.65
C TRP A 210 -1.11 12.30 17.72
N ARG A 211 -1.92 11.24 17.73
CA ARG A 211 -1.72 10.07 18.59
C ARG A 211 -1.46 8.83 17.76
N TYR A 212 -0.59 7.97 18.27
CA TYR A 212 -0.37 6.63 17.74
C TYR A 212 -1.03 5.59 18.65
N GLN A 213 -1.64 4.57 18.05
CA GLN A 213 -2.21 3.41 18.74
C GLN A 213 -1.86 2.11 18.01
N PHE A 214 -1.37 1.12 18.74
CA PHE A 214 -1.14 -0.22 18.21
C PHE A 214 -1.22 -1.26 19.33
N ARG A 215 -2.07 -2.29 19.14
CA ARG A 215 -2.23 -3.41 20.09
C ARG A 215 -2.45 -2.99 21.55
N GLY A 216 -3.18 -1.90 21.77
CA GLY A 216 -3.50 -1.37 23.10
C GLY A 216 -2.41 -0.48 23.72
N ASP A 217 -1.24 -0.32 23.07
CA ASP A 217 -0.29 0.73 23.39
C ASP A 217 -0.67 2.01 22.65
N GLY A 218 -0.64 3.14 23.33
CA GLY A 218 -1.05 4.43 22.78
C GLY A 218 -0.17 5.56 23.30
N ARG A 219 0.37 6.38 22.40
CA ARG A 219 1.27 7.48 22.77
C ARG A 219 0.98 8.76 21.99
N LEU A 220 1.34 9.88 22.59
CA LEU A 220 1.35 11.17 21.90
C LEU A 220 2.55 11.21 20.95
N VAL A 221 2.28 11.52 19.68
CA VAL A 221 3.32 11.68 18.65
C VAL A 221 3.70 13.14 18.52
N LEU A 222 2.71 14.02 18.42
CA LEU A 222 2.90 15.47 18.28
C LEU A 222 1.69 16.20 18.85
N ALA A 223 1.89 17.30 19.56
CA ALA A 223 0.82 18.23 19.89
C ALA A 223 1.27 19.67 19.73
N TYR A 224 0.40 20.50 19.15
CA TYR A 224 0.66 21.89 18.83
C TYR A 224 -0.50 22.77 19.27
N ASP A 225 -0.19 23.80 20.06
CA ASP A 225 -1.11 24.87 20.43
C ASP A 225 -0.95 26.02 19.43
N GLY A 226 -1.92 26.19 18.53
CA GLY A 226 -1.93 27.25 17.52
C GLY A 226 -2.32 28.62 18.06
N LYS A 227 -2.86 28.72 19.29
CA LYS A 227 -3.12 30.02 19.93
C LYS A 227 -1.85 30.62 20.52
N THR A 228 -1.01 29.79 21.13
CA THR A 228 0.24 30.23 21.78
C THR A 228 1.50 29.94 20.95
N GLU A 229 1.34 29.28 19.81
CA GLU A 229 2.39 28.80 18.92
C GLU A 229 3.40 27.88 19.63
N ARG A 230 2.92 26.99 20.50
CA ARG A 230 3.78 26.11 21.31
C ARG A 230 3.63 24.66 20.93
N LEU A 231 4.75 23.99 20.74
CA LEU A 231 4.81 22.54 20.62
C LEU A 231 4.89 21.91 22.03
N ALA A 232 4.16 20.82 22.25
CA ALA A 232 4.33 20.00 23.44
C ALA A 232 5.61 19.17 23.37
N ASP A 233 6.22 18.90 24.52
CA ASP A 233 7.37 17.98 24.59
C ASP A 233 6.91 16.54 24.29
N THR A 234 7.47 15.93 23.25
CA THR A 234 7.16 14.56 22.81
C THR A 234 8.41 13.69 22.77
N LEU A 235 8.22 12.38 22.91
CA LEU A 235 9.30 11.37 22.85
C LEU A 235 9.59 10.89 21.42
N GLU A 236 8.73 11.22 20.46
CA GLU A 236 8.88 10.78 19.07
C GLU A 236 9.79 11.76 18.31
N ASP A 237 11.05 11.36 18.10
CA ASP A 237 11.98 12.12 17.28
C ASP A 237 11.61 12.01 15.79
N GLY A 238 11.68 13.14 15.07
CA GLY A 238 11.46 13.18 13.62
C GLY A 238 9.99 13.28 13.17
N ALA A 239 9.06 13.54 14.10
CA ALA A 239 7.69 13.91 13.80
C ALA A 239 7.53 15.44 13.72
N THR A 240 7.01 15.96 12.61
CA THR A 240 6.85 17.41 12.39
C THR A 240 5.57 17.76 11.63
N LEU A 241 5.14 19.02 11.71
CA LEU A 241 4.09 19.60 10.85
C LEU A 241 4.69 20.66 9.92
N ASP A 242 4.02 20.95 8.82
CA ASP A 242 4.25 22.18 8.03
C ASP A 242 3.45 23.33 8.68
N PHE A 243 4.12 24.10 9.55
CA PHE A 243 3.44 25.16 10.32
C PHE A 243 2.93 26.30 9.43
N GLU A 244 3.55 26.57 8.28
CA GLU A 244 3.07 27.60 7.34
C GLU A 244 1.77 27.13 6.69
N ALA A 245 1.76 25.92 6.14
CA ALA A 245 0.54 25.34 5.57
C ALA A 245 -0.57 25.13 6.62
N LEU A 246 -0.20 24.86 7.87
CA LEU A 246 -1.13 24.70 8.98
C LEU A 246 -1.93 25.97 9.24
N HIS A 247 -1.27 27.13 9.32
CA HIS A 247 -1.95 28.40 9.59
C HIS A 247 -2.65 28.98 8.35
N GLU A 248 -2.06 28.82 7.15
CA GLU A 248 -2.63 29.40 5.93
C GLU A 248 -3.80 28.59 5.38
N ARG A 249 -3.73 27.26 5.47
CA ARG A 249 -4.63 26.33 4.77
C ARG A 249 -5.27 25.29 5.68
N GLY A 250 -5.01 25.31 6.97
CA GLY A 250 -5.49 24.28 7.90
C GLY A 250 -4.86 22.91 7.65
N ASN A 251 -3.65 22.85 7.09
CA ASN A 251 -2.95 21.59 6.84
C ASN A 251 -2.25 21.08 8.10
N ALA A 252 -2.86 20.11 8.77
CA ALA A 252 -2.37 19.44 9.98
C ALA A 252 -1.65 18.11 9.69
N SER A 253 -1.18 17.90 8.46
CA SER A 253 -0.54 16.64 8.06
C SER A 253 0.72 16.34 8.86
N LEU A 254 0.83 15.10 9.36
CA LEU A 254 2.01 14.63 10.09
C LEU A 254 3.08 14.17 9.10
N ILE A 255 4.29 14.68 9.28
CA ILE A 255 5.48 14.24 8.54
C ILE A 255 6.36 13.44 9.50
N LEU A 256 6.57 12.17 9.21
CA LEU A 256 7.59 11.35 9.86
C LEU A 256 8.81 11.32 8.94
N GLN A 257 9.95 11.86 9.39
CA GLN A 257 11.15 12.00 8.56
C GLN A 257 11.82 10.65 8.24
N GLU A 258 11.81 9.72 9.20
CA GLU A 258 12.38 8.39 9.06
C GLU A 258 11.43 7.33 9.61
N THR A 259 10.85 6.53 8.72
CA THR A 259 9.94 5.46 9.13
C THR A 259 10.69 4.22 9.63
N LYS A 260 10.22 3.68 10.75
CA LYS A 260 10.76 2.50 11.44
C LYS A 260 9.68 1.43 11.53
N VAL A 261 10.05 0.17 11.70
CA VAL A 261 9.07 -0.94 11.82
C VAL A 261 8.00 -0.66 12.89
N GLN A 262 8.42 -0.07 14.01
CA GLN A 262 7.55 0.29 15.14
C GLN A 262 6.55 1.43 14.87
N HIS A 263 6.65 2.10 13.72
CA HIS A 263 5.67 3.10 13.27
C HIS A 263 4.47 2.47 12.57
N SER A 264 4.44 1.16 12.36
CA SER A 264 3.25 0.51 11.80
C SER A 264 2.12 0.48 12.84
N GLY A 265 0.98 1.08 12.52
CA GLY A 265 -0.21 1.10 13.38
C GLY A 265 -1.17 2.24 13.03
N THR A 266 -2.10 2.49 13.93
CA THR A 266 -3.16 3.48 13.73
C THR A 266 -2.71 4.86 14.24
N TYR A 267 -2.78 5.87 13.38
CA TYR A 267 -2.55 7.27 13.73
C TYR A 267 -3.87 8.01 13.75
N ILE A 268 -4.05 8.88 14.74
CA ILE A 268 -5.26 9.67 14.94
C ILE A 268 -4.87 11.14 14.89
N CYS A 269 -5.39 11.86 13.90
CA CYS A 269 -5.32 13.31 13.82
C CYS A 269 -6.55 13.89 14.52
N SER A 270 -6.30 14.74 15.50
CA SER A 270 -7.32 15.43 16.29
C SER A 270 -7.11 16.93 16.19
N VAL A 271 -8.15 17.67 15.82
CA VAL A 271 -8.13 19.14 15.80
C VAL A 271 -9.16 19.66 16.79
N PHE A 272 -8.71 20.60 17.61
CA PHE A 272 -9.50 21.22 18.66
C PHE A 272 -9.79 22.68 18.32
N LEU A 273 -11.05 23.05 18.47
CA LEU A 273 -11.49 24.44 18.64
C LEU A 273 -11.95 24.59 20.11
N PRO A 274 -12.21 25.82 20.60
CA PRO A 274 -12.82 25.99 21.91
C PRO A 274 -14.08 25.12 22.04
N TYR A 275 -14.05 24.19 23.00
CA TYR A 275 -15.13 23.23 23.31
C TYR A 275 -15.43 22.14 22.27
N LEU A 276 -14.77 22.14 21.11
CA LEU A 276 -15.03 21.20 20.01
C LEU A 276 -13.80 20.35 19.71
N LEU A 277 -14.04 19.12 19.28
CA LEU A 277 -13.02 18.17 18.85
C LEU A 277 -13.57 17.36 17.68
N ALA A 278 -12.81 17.29 16.59
CA ALA A 278 -13.01 16.32 15.53
C ALA A 278 -11.72 15.50 15.33
N GLN A 279 -11.89 14.22 14.97
CA GLN A 279 -10.78 13.30 14.81
C GLN A 279 -10.96 12.39 13.60
N VAL A 280 -9.86 12.08 12.91
CA VAL A 280 -9.79 11.09 11.83
C VAL A 280 -8.67 10.09 12.13
N ALA A 281 -8.96 8.81 11.95
CA ALA A 281 -8.03 7.71 12.19
C ALA A 281 -7.58 7.11 10.86
N MET A 282 -6.28 6.81 10.77
CA MET A 282 -5.59 6.37 9.56
C MET A 282 -4.65 5.22 9.91
N GLU A 283 -4.44 4.28 9.00
CA GLU A 283 -3.53 3.15 9.21
C GLU A 283 -2.23 3.36 8.43
N LEU A 284 -1.09 3.28 9.12
CA LEU A 284 0.23 3.28 8.51
C LEU A 284 0.83 1.88 8.59
N GLU A 285 1.29 1.36 7.45
CA GLU A 285 2.01 0.09 7.39
C GLU A 285 3.40 0.29 6.78
N VAL A 286 4.44 -0.15 7.50
CA VAL A 286 5.80 -0.14 6.96
C VAL A 286 6.05 -1.44 6.21
N VAL A 287 6.39 -1.30 4.92
CA VAL A 287 6.59 -2.41 3.99
C VAL A 287 7.97 -2.30 3.35
N GLU A 288 8.86 -3.25 3.65
CA GLU A 288 10.17 -3.39 3.04
C GLU A 288 10.35 -4.82 2.49
N PRO A 289 10.61 -5.00 1.18
CA PRO A 289 10.85 -6.31 0.58
C PRO A 289 12.22 -6.90 0.97
N PRO A 290 12.40 -8.22 0.94
CA PRO A 290 13.64 -8.86 1.39
C PRO A 290 14.83 -8.60 0.47
N SER A 291 16.01 -8.52 1.07
CA SER A 291 17.29 -8.73 0.38
C SER A 291 17.57 -10.24 0.32
N LEU A 292 17.94 -10.75 -0.87
CA LEU A 292 18.17 -12.17 -1.09
C LEU A 292 19.66 -12.47 -1.32
N SER A 293 20.19 -13.46 -0.60
CA SER A 293 21.52 -14.02 -0.83
C SER A 293 21.46 -15.54 -0.93
N ILE A 294 22.22 -16.13 -1.86
CA ILE A 294 22.33 -17.58 -2.04
C ILE A 294 23.71 -18.04 -1.57
N HIS A 295 23.75 -19.13 -0.82
CA HIS A 295 24.96 -19.71 -0.25
C HIS A 295 25.04 -21.22 -0.52
N PRO A 296 26.21 -21.74 -0.91
CA PRO A 296 27.44 -21.00 -1.23
C PRO A 296 27.32 -20.18 -2.54
N SER A 297 28.11 -19.10 -2.65
CA SER A 297 28.24 -18.29 -3.87
C SER A 297 29.73 -18.02 -4.13
N PRO A 298 30.29 -18.47 -5.28
CA PRO A 298 29.63 -19.27 -6.32
C PRO A 298 29.29 -20.69 -5.83
N LEU A 299 28.39 -21.37 -6.53
CA LEU A 299 28.12 -22.79 -6.28
C LEU A 299 29.33 -23.65 -6.66
N PRO A 300 29.59 -24.76 -5.93
CA PRO A 300 30.64 -25.70 -6.31
C PRO A 300 30.28 -26.40 -7.63
N LEU A 301 31.32 -26.80 -8.37
CA LEU A 301 31.18 -27.63 -9.56
C LEU A 301 30.54 -28.97 -9.16
N ALA A 302 29.37 -29.27 -9.75
CA ALA A 302 28.55 -30.41 -9.35
C ALA A 302 28.94 -31.67 -10.12
N VAL A 303 29.08 -32.80 -9.42
CA VAL A 303 29.24 -34.12 -10.06
C VAL A 303 27.86 -34.75 -10.29
N PRO A 304 27.62 -35.47 -11.40
CA PRO A 304 26.38 -36.24 -11.58
C PRO A 304 26.16 -37.22 -10.42
N GLY A 305 24.95 -37.21 -9.84
CA GLY A 305 24.60 -38.02 -8.66
C GLY A 305 24.98 -37.41 -7.31
N GLN A 306 25.62 -36.23 -7.29
CA GLN A 306 25.88 -35.49 -6.07
C GLN A 306 24.62 -34.75 -5.59
N VAL A 307 24.40 -34.72 -4.27
CA VAL A 307 23.38 -33.86 -3.66
C VAL A 307 24.03 -32.56 -3.20
N LEU A 308 23.56 -31.43 -3.72
CA LEU A 308 24.00 -30.10 -3.32
C LEU A 308 23.03 -29.50 -2.31
N ASN A 309 23.57 -28.98 -1.21
CA ASN A 309 22.79 -28.22 -0.23
C ASN A 309 22.96 -26.74 -0.51
N ILE A 310 21.89 -26.10 -0.96
CA ILE A 310 21.87 -24.68 -1.32
C ILE A 310 20.94 -23.97 -0.36
N GLN A 311 21.38 -22.85 0.22
CA GLN A 311 20.57 -22.03 1.11
C GLN A 311 20.33 -20.67 0.47
N CYS A 312 19.10 -20.19 0.52
CA CYS A 312 18.76 -18.81 0.22
C CYS A 312 18.33 -18.13 1.52
N GLU A 313 18.91 -16.98 1.82
CA GLU A 313 18.57 -16.15 2.96
C GLU A 313 17.83 -14.90 2.46
N ALA A 314 16.62 -14.70 2.97
CA ALA A 314 15.84 -13.48 2.84
C ALA A 314 15.97 -12.68 4.12
N SER A 315 16.53 -11.48 4.04
CA SER A 315 16.82 -10.62 5.21
C SER A 315 16.23 -9.22 5.06
N GLY A 316 15.98 -8.57 6.20
CA GLY A 316 15.59 -7.17 6.27
C GLY A 316 14.17 -6.86 5.81
N PHE A 317 13.25 -7.83 5.81
CA PHE A 317 11.89 -7.61 5.31
C PHE A 317 10.86 -7.39 6.41
N VAL A 318 9.81 -6.65 6.07
CA VAL A 318 8.64 -6.40 6.94
C VAL A 318 7.46 -6.05 6.04
N PRO A 319 6.22 -6.47 6.32
CA PRO A 319 5.79 -7.38 7.38
C PRO A 319 5.99 -8.86 7.00
N LEU A 320 5.61 -9.78 7.90
CA LEU A 320 5.43 -11.20 7.59
C LEU A 320 4.08 -11.44 6.87
N PRO A 321 3.92 -12.52 6.09
CA PRO A 321 4.92 -13.53 5.71
C PRO A 321 5.70 -13.16 4.43
N VAL A 322 6.71 -13.97 4.11
CA VAL A 322 7.37 -14.00 2.79
C VAL A 322 7.26 -15.43 2.24
N ASP A 323 6.88 -15.55 0.97
CA ASP A 323 6.80 -16.84 0.29
C ASP A 323 8.09 -17.08 -0.50
N LEU A 324 8.91 -18.02 -0.01
CA LEU A 324 10.16 -18.42 -0.65
C LEU A 324 9.96 -19.66 -1.52
N SER A 325 10.51 -19.61 -2.73
CA SER A 325 10.51 -20.71 -3.68
C SER A 325 11.79 -20.76 -4.51
N TRP A 326 12.10 -21.93 -5.04
CA TRP A 326 13.23 -22.16 -5.92
C TRP A 326 12.76 -22.41 -7.35
N GLU A 327 13.50 -21.86 -8.30
CA GLU A 327 13.34 -22.11 -9.72
C GLU A 327 14.68 -22.50 -10.32
N PHE A 328 14.67 -23.36 -11.34
CA PHE A 328 15.84 -23.65 -12.15
C PHE A 328 15.55 -23.31 -13.60
N ARG A 329 16.49 -22.66 -14.25
CA ARG A 329 16.48 -22.37 -15.68
C ARG A 329 17.59 -23.15 -16.37
N GLY A 330 17.21 -24.04 -17.29
CA GLY A 330 18.16 -24.81 -18.08
C GLY A 330 18.86 -23.98 -19.15
N ALA A 331 19.92 -24.54 -19.75
CA ALA A 331 20.58 -23.94 -20.90
C ALA A 331 19.67 -23.83 -22.14
N ASP A 332 18.57 -24.60 -22.18
CA ASP A 332 17.50 -24.52 -23.17
C ASP A 332 16.53 -23.33 -22.94
N GLY A 333 16.75 -22.55 -21.88
CA GLY A 333 15.94 -21.39 -21.51
C GLY A 333 14.64 -21.73 -20.77
N LYS A 334 14.32 -23.02 -20.58
CA LYS A 334 13.11 -23.45 -19.88
C LYS A 334 13.28 -23.34 -18.37
N SER A 335 12.30 -22.73 -17.72
CA SER A 335 12.23 -22.63 -16.26
C SER A 335 11.37 -23.74 -15.67
N ARG A 336 11.83 -24.34 -14.57
CA ARG A 336 11.10 -25.34 -13.76
C ARG A 336 11.08 -24.91 -12.31
N SER A 337 9.95 -25.07 -11.63
CA SER A 337 9.86 -24.86 -10.19
C SER A 337 10.46 -26.05 -9.45
N LEU A 338 11.26 -25.79 -8.42
CA LEU A 338 11.85 -26.78 -7.52
C LEU A 338 11.14 -26.81 -6.15
N GLY A 339 10.05 -26.04 -5.99
CA GLY A 339 9.30 -25.92 -4.76
C GLY A 339 9.97 -25.02 -3.70
N SER A 340 9.42 -25.00 -2.49
CA SER A 340 9.85 -24.12 -1.40
C SER A 340 11.04 -24.61 -0.60
N GLY A 341 11.44 -25.88 -0.75
CA GLY A 341 12.49 -26.48 0.06
C GLY A 341 12.15 -26.56 1.55
N SER A 342 13.16 -26.75 2.39
CA SER A 342 13.01 -26.72 3.85
C SER A 342 13.16 -25.29 4.37
N MET A 343 12.12 -24.77 5.00
CA MET A 343 12.08 -23.42 5.57
C MET A 343 12.66 -23.37 6.99
N SER A 344 13.35 -22.28 7.34
CA SER A 344 13.64 -21.95 8.74
C SER A 344 12.46 -21.23 9.40
N GLY A 345 12.48 -21.17 10.72
CA GLY A 345 11.66 -20.19 11.46
C GLY A 345 12.06 -18.75 11.13
N HIS A 346 11.19 -17.82 11.51
CA HIS A 346 11.46 -16.38 11.42
C HIS A 346 12.45 -15.96 12.50
N ARG A 347 13.40 -15.09 12.14
CA ARG A 347 14.31 -14.44 13.08
C ARG A 347 14.10 -12.93 12.98
N GLN A 348 13.91 -12.26 14.10
CA GLN A 348 13.70 -10.82 14.14
C GLN A 348 15.00 -10.11 14.53
N ALA A 349 15.36 -9.07 13.78
CA ALA A 349 16.48 -8.19 14.08
C ALA A 349 16.07 -7.08 15.07
N TRP A 350 17.05 -6.37 15.59
CA TRP A 350 16.85 -5.30 16.59
C TRP A 350 16.07 -4.09 16.02
N ASP A 351 16.15 -3.87 14.72
CA ASP A 351 15.40 -2.83 13.98
C ASP A 351 13.93 -3.23 13.71
N GLY A 352 13.54 -4.42 14.17
CA GLY A 352 12.21 -4.99 14.01
C GLY A 352 12.00 -5.78 12.71
N THR A 353 12.95 -5.75 11.77
CA THR A 353 12.85 -6.47 10.49
C THR A 353 13.01 -7.99 10.68
N TYR A 354 12.50 -8.75 9.72
CA TYR A 354 12.54 -10.21 9.75
C TYR A 354 13.57 -10.77 8.76
N SER A 355 14.06 -11.96 9.10
CA SER A 355 14.80 -12.82 8.19
C SER A 355 14.27 -14.24 8.22
N GLN A 356 14.32 -14.91 7.07
CA GLN A 356 13.93 -16.30 6.89
C GLN A 356 14.79 -16.93 5.79
N SER A 357 15.10 -18.22 5.93
CA SER A 357 15.91 -18.94 4.96
C SER A 357 15.19 -20.17 4.44
N THR A 358 15.45 -20.52 3.18
CA THR A 358 15.04 -21.78 2.56
C THR A 358 16.27 -22.58 2.18
N ARG A 359 16.23 -23.90 2.43
CA ARG A 359 17.26 -24.85 2.01
C ARG A 359 16.73 -25.81 0.97
N LEU A 360 17.43 -25.87 -0.16
CA LEU A 360 17.18 -26.78 -1.27
C LEU A 360 18.23 -27.89 -1.26
N GLN A 361 17.78 -29.13 -1.19
CA GLN A 361 18.61 -30.30 -1.46
C GLN A 361 18.45 -30.67 -2.94
N LEU A 362 19.42 -30.28 -3.75
CA LEU A 362 19.40 -30.49 -5.18
C LEU A 362 20.13 -31.79 -5.54
N ASP A 363 19.38 -32.80 -5.93
CA ASP A 363 19.89 -34.07 -6.44
C ASP A 363 20.18 -33.93 -7.95
N THR A 364 21.46 -33.95 -8.32
CA THR A 364 21.87 -33.73 -9.71
C THR A 364 21.53 -34.88 -10.66
N SER A 365 21.07 -36.02 -10.13
CA SER A 365 20.61 -37.16 -10.94
C SER A 365 19.14 -37.06 -11.36
N LYS A 366 18.32 -36.36 -10.58
CA LYS A 366 16.85 -36.30 -10.76
C LYS A 366 16.39 -35.20 -11.71
N LEU A 367 17.26 -34.23 -11.95
CA LEU A 367 17.01 -33.16 -12.89
C LEU A 367 17.87 -33.43 -14.13
N ASP A 368 17.26 -33.37 -15.32
CA ASP A 368 18.00 -33.22 -16.58
C ASP A 368 18.72 -31.87 -16.55
N LEU A 369 19.88 -31.81 -15.89
CA LEU A 369 20.65 -30.58 -15.68
C LEU A 369 21.59 -30.31 -16.84
N GLY A 370 21.83 -31.28 -17.74
CA GLY A 370 22.74 -31.11 -18.88
C GLY A 370 24.13 -30.64 -18.42
N ARG A 371 24.61 -29.51 -18.98
CA ARG A 371 25.87 -28.84 -18.57
C ARG A 371 25.73 -27.92 -17.36
N GLY A 372 24.52 -27.79 -16.81
CA GLY A 372 24.18 -26.82 -15.78
C GLY A 372 23.08 -25.85 -16.21
N GLY A 373 22.93 -24.78 -15.45
CA GLY A 373 21.91 -23.76 -15.67
C GLY A 373 21.96 -22.68 -14.59
N GLU A 374 20.86 -21.97 -14.41
CA GLU A 374 20.71 -20.94 -13.39
C GLU A 374 19.72 -21.41 -12.32
N ILE A 375 20.10 -21.35 -11.06
CA ILE A 375 19.20 -21.55 -9.93
C ILE A 375 18.80 -20.20 -9.39
N SER A 376 17.49 -19.95 -9.30
CA SER A 376 16.93 -18.74 -8.72
C SER A 376 16.20 -19.05 -7.41
N CYS A 377 16.44 -18.23 -6.40
CA CYS A 377 15.56 -18.10 -5.24
C CYS A 377 14.61 -16.93 -5.48
N VAL A 378 13.31 -17.17 -5.34
CA VAL A 378 12.25 -16.20 -5.55
C VAL A 378 11.53 -15.97 -4.24
N ALA A 379 11.43 -14.70 -3.83
CA ALA A 379 10.70 -14.27 -2.65
C ALA A 379 9.52 -13.41 -3.07
N VAL A 380 8.30 -13.87 -2.81
CA VAL A 380 7.08 -13.10 -3.00
C VAL A 380 6.72 -12.47 -1.65
N HIS A 381 6.65 -11.14 -1.62
CA HIS A 381 6.36 -10.36 -0.44
C HIS A 381 5.35 -9.25 -0.78
N ARG A 382 4.67 -8.71 0.23
CA ARG A 382 3.70 -7.62 0.05
C ARG A 382 4.31 -6.39 -0.64
N GLY A 383 5.59 -6.11 -0.37
CA GLY A 383 6.36 -5.03 -0.98
C GLY A 383 6.88 -5.34 -2.39
N GLY A 384 6.58 -6.53 -2.93
CA GLY A 384 6.95 -6.95 -4.27
C GLY A 384 7.72 -8.27 -4.30
N THR A 385 7.99 -8.75 -5.52
CA THR A 385 8.76 -9.99 -5.73
C THR A 385 10.25 -9.68 -5.91
N ARG A 386 11.10 -10.44 -5.22
CA ARG A 386 12.56 -10.37 -5.33
C ARG A 386 13.11 -11.69 -5.83
N ARG A 387 14.22 -11.63 -6.58
CA ARG A 387 14.89 -12.81 -7.14
C ARG A 387 16.40 -12.67 -6.99
N ALA A 388 17.04 -13.73 -6.49
CA ALA A 388 18.48 -13.91 -6.55
C ALA A 388 18.77 -15.14 -7.40
N SER A 389 19.81 -15.08 -8.24
CA SER A 389 20.19 -16.19 -9.12
C SER A 389 21.67 -16.53 -8.96
N VAL A 390 22.01 -17.80 -9.14
CA VAL A 390 23.39 -18.30 -9.16
C VAL A 390 23.55 -19.36 -10.24
N THR A 391 24.72 -19.39 -10.87
CA THR A 391 25.02 -20.38 -11.90
C THR A 391 25.39 -21.73 -11.27
N LEU A 392 24.77 -22.79 -11.78
CA LEU A 392 25.12 -24.17 -11.48
C LEU A 392 25.85 -24.75 -12.68
N SER A 393 27.05 -25.28 -12.46
CA SER A 393 27.82 -26.00 -13.47
C SER A 393 27.92 -27.48 -13.08
N VAL A 394 27.64 -28.38 -14.02
CA VAL A 394 27.68 -29.83 -13.81
C VAL A 394 28.77 -30.45 -14.69
N ILE A 395 29.60 -31.32 -14.12
CA ILE A 395 30.58 -32.09 -14.87
C ILE A 395 29.83 -33.08 -15.76
N GLY A 396 29.89 -32.85 -17.07
CA GLY A 396 29.31 -33.77 -18.06
C GLY A 396 30.32 -34.09 -19.14
N PHE A 397 30.50 -35.38 -19.42
CA PHE A 397 30.96 -35.83 -20.73
C PHE A 397 29.81 -35.61 -21.69
N SER A 398 29.95 -34.71 -22.66
CA SER A 398 29.05 -34.71 -23.80
C SER A 398 29.19 -36.05 -24.51
N SER A 399 28.07 -36.71 -24.83
CA SER A 399 28.03 -37.52 -26.04
C SER A 399 28.58 -36.63 -27.16
N PRO A 400 29.62 -37.06 -27.90
CA PRO A 400 30.30 -36.20 -28.87
C PRO A 400 29.26 -35.51 -29.75
N SER A 401 29.47 -34.21 -30.03
CA SER A 401 28.65 -33.48 -30.99
C SER A 401 28.56 -34.29 -32.30
N ILE A 402 27.51 -34.09 -33.10
CA ILE A 402 27.47 -34.67 -34.45
C ILE A 402 28.73 -34.23 -35.22
N GLU A 403 29.23 -33.02 -35.00
CA GLU A 403 30.50 -32.53 -35.56
C GLU A 403 31.72 -33.28 -35.03
N ASP A 404 31.79 -33.54 -33.71
CA ASP A 404 32.89 -34.32 -33.11
C ASP A 404 32.88 -35.77 -33.61
N SER A 405 31.69 -36.33 -33.80
CA SER A 405 31.47 -37.66 -34.35
C SER A 405 31.85 -37.71 -35.83
N MET A 406 31.50 -36.68 -36.62
CA MET A 406 31.92 -36.54 -38.01
C MET A 406 33.44 -36.38 -38.14
N ALA A 407 34.06 -35.60 -37.24
CA ALA A 407 35.51 -35.44 -37.20
C ALA A 407 36.22 -36.76 -36.84
N MET A 408 35.71 -37.50 -35.85
CA MET A 408 36.21 -38.83 -35.47
C MET A 408 36.13 -39.82 -36.64
N VAL A 409 34.99 -39.86 -37.35
CA VAL A 409 34.82 -40.70 -38.55
C VAL A 409 35.77 -40.24 -39.67
N GLY A 410 35.92 -38.94 -39.88
CA GLY A 410 36.86 -38.39 -40.87
C GLY A 410 38.30 -38.80 -40.60
N VAL A 411 38.77 -38.67 -39.35
CA VAL A 411 40.11 -39.10 -38.93
C VAL A 411 40.29 -40.60 -39.11
N ALA A 412 39.29 -41.41 -38.76
CA ALA A 412 39.33 -42.85 -38.95
C ALA A 412 39.44 -43.25 -40.43
N LEU A 413 38.72 -42.59 -41.33
CA LEU A 413 38.80 -42.82 -42.78
C LEU A 413 40.16 -42.43 -43.36
N VAL A 414 40.74 -41.30 -42.92
CA VAL A 414 42.09 -40.89 -43.32
C VAL A 414 43.14 -41.89 -42.86
N LEU A 415 43.07 -42.32 -41.59
CA LEU A 415 43.98 -43.35 -41.05
C LEU A 415 43.83 -44.67 -41.80
N TYR A 416 42.60 -45.11 -42.09
CA TYR A 416 42.36 -46.30 -42.88
C TYR A 416 42.94 -46.19 -44.30
N GLY A 417 42.76 -45.03 -44.95
CA GLY A 417 43.34 -44.73 -46.25
C GLY A 417 44.88 -44.79 -46.24
N LEU A 418 45.51 -44.21 -45.22
CA LEU A 418 46.97 -44.24 -45.05
C LEU A 418 47.48 -45.67 -44.79
N ILE A 419 46.78 -46.46 -43.97
CA ILE A 419 47.14 -47.86 -43.70
C ILE A 419 47.00 -48.71 -44.97
N LYS A 420 45.92 -48.53 -45.73
CA LYS A 420 45.73 -49.23 -47.00
C LYS A 420 46.76 -48.82 -48.05
N PHE A 421 47.09 -47.53 -48.14
CA PHE A 421 48.12 -47.02 -49.04
C PHE A 421 49.49 -47.62 -48.70
N ALA A 422 49.88 -47.58 -47.43
CA ALA A 422 51.12 -48.19 -46.97
C ALA A 422 51.16 -49.71 -47.27
N SER A 423 50.08 -50.43 -46.95
CA SER A 423 49.96 -51.86 -47.26
C SER A 423 50.08 -52.14 -48.76
N TRP A 424 49.51 -51.31 -49.62
CA TRP A 424 49.62 -51.48 -51.08
C TRP A 424 51.04 -51.21 -51.58
N THR A 425 51.72 -50.18 -51.07
CA THR A 425 53.11 -49.89 -51.41
C THR A 425 54.08 -50.98 -50.95
N PHE A 426 53.82 -51.63 -49.81
CA PHE A 426 54.67 -52.74 -49.32
C PHE A 426 54.35 -54.08 -49.99
N THR A 427 53.11 -54.31 -50.45
CA THR A 427 52.74 -55.58 -51.12
C THR A 427 53.07 -55.56 -52.62
N SER A 428 53.11 -54.38 -53.27
CA SER A 428 53.52 -54.24 -54.67
C SER A 428 55.03 -54.40 -54.92
N SER A 429 55.85 -54.45 -53.86
CA SER A 429 57.31 -54.62 -53.97
C SER A 429 57.76 -56.10 -53.93
N GLY A 430 56.83 -57.05 -53.93
CA GLY A 430 57.11 -58.47 -53.66
C GLY A 430 56.55 -59.46 -54.68
N SER A 431 56.48 -59.12 -55.97
CA SER A 431 56.17 -60.10 -57.02
C SER A 431 56.89 -59.78 -58.32
N ASP A 432 58.16 -60.18 -58.41
CA ASP A 432 58.82 -60.50 -59.68
C ASP A 432 60.07 -61.35 -59.39
N GLU A 433 59.91 -62.69 -59.27
CA GLU A 433 60.99 -63.61 -59.65
C GLU A 433 60.49 -65.02 -60.04
N ALA A 434 60.67 -65.29 -61.34
CA ALA A 434 61.06 -66.55 -61.98
C ALA A 434 60.17 -67.82 -61.90
N ALA A 435 59.59 -68.18 -63.05
CA ALA A 435 59.47 -69.57 -63.49
C ALA A 435 59.82 -69.69 -64.99
N LYS A 436 61.02 -70.23 -65.29
CA LYS A 436 61.42 -70.68 -66.64
C LYS A 436 60.87 -72.09 -66.91
N PRO A 437 60.31 -72.38 -68.08
CA PRO A 437 60.18 -73.74 -68.56
C PRO A 437 61.41 -74.16 -69.37
N ASN A 438 61.75 -75.43 -69.22
CA ASN A 438 62.87 -76.13 -69.83
C ASN A 438 62.40 -76.76 -71.16
N LYS A 439 63.19 -76.67 -72.25
CA LYS A 439 63.55 -77.75 -73.20
C LYS A 439 63.96 -77.28 -74.61
N ASP A 440 65.11 -77.81 -75.02
CA ASP A 440 65.46 -78.42 -76.32
C ASP A 440 64.96 -77.75 -77.63
N LYS A 441 65.85 -77.11 -78.40
CA LYS A 441 66.65 -77.74 -79.48
C LYS A 441 67.56 -76.71 -80.15
#